data_AF-A0A080LYZ2-F1
#
_entry.id   AF-A0A080LYZ2-F1
#
_cell.length_a   1.000
_cell.length_b   1.000
_cell.length_c   1.000
_cell.angle_alpha   90.00
_cell.angle_beta   90.00
_cell.angle_gamma   90.00
#
_symmetry.space_group_name_H-M   'P 1'
#
loop_
_entity.id
_entity.type
_entity.pdbx_description
1 polymer ?
#
loop_
_entity_poly.entity_id
_entity_poly.type
_entity_poly.pdbx_seq_one_letter_code
_entity_poly.pdbx_strand_id
1 'polypeptide(L)'
;MAVCAMVDASGFVKQLAGVSLGDCTGYVLLDKSDWVSNGLVQSLITIPSGEDFAAVWATAFIVPVSIGLIAWTVAKIVNVFR
;
A
#
# COMPACT_ATOMS: atom_id res chain seq x y z
N MET A 1 1.49 -8.34 -10.96
CA MET A 1 1.38 -9.78 -11.31
C MET A 1 -0.10 -10.11 -11.37
N ALA A 2 -0.61 -10.60 -12.50
CA ALA A 2 -2.01 -10.98 -12.63
C ALA A 2 -2.12 -12.50 -12.48
N VAL A 3 -3.18 -12.98 -11.83
CA VAL A 3 -3.40 -14.42 -11.55
C VAL A 3 -4.83 -14.78 -11.90
N CYS A 4 -5.01 -15.91 -12.59
CA CYS A 4 -6.33 -16.46 -12.83
C CYS A 4 -6.88 -17.14 -11.58
N ALA A 5 -8.04 -16.68 -11.13
CA ALA A 5 -8.72 -17.21 -9.96
C ALA A 5 -10.21 -17.43 -10.26
N MET A 6 -10.80 -18.43 -9.61
CA MET A 6 -12.24 -18.68 -9.59
C MET A 6 -12.82 -18.30 -8.24
N VAL A 7 -14.06 -17.79 -8.24
CA VAL A 7 -14.86 -17.64 -7.03
C VAL A 7 -15.74 -18.87 -6.89
N ASP A 8 -15.57 -19.60 -5.78
CA ASP A 8 -16.39 -20.76 -5.44
C ASP A 8 -17.83 -20.32 -5.07
N ALA A 9 -18.80 -21.24 -5.08
CA ALA A 9 -20.19 -20.95 -4.74
C ALA A 9 -20.38 -20.38 -3.31
N SER A 10 -19.39 -20.61 -2.46
CA SER A 10 -19.30 -20.08 -1.09
C SER A 10 -18.62 -18.71 -0.98
N GLY A 11 -18.27 -18.07 -2.11
CA GLY A 11 -17.64 -16.73 -2.15
C GLY A 11 -16.12 -16.72 -1.95
N PHE A 12 -15.46 -17.88 -1.91
CA PHE A 12 -14.01 -17.97 -1.72
C PHE A 12 -13.26 -17.92 -3.05
N VAL A 13 -12.16 -17.17 -3.09
CA VAL A 13 -11.29 -17.01 -4.26
C VAL A 13 -10.22 -18.09 -4.24
N LYS A 14 -10.22 -18.97 -5.24
CA LYS A 14 -9.21 -20.03 -5.41
C LYS A 14 -8.40 -19.77 -6.67
N GLN A 15 -7.08 -19.90 -6.57
CA GLN A 15 -6.22 -19.83 -7.75
C GLN A 15 -6.42 -21.07 -8.62
N LEU A 16 -6.62 -20.84 -9.91
CA LEU A 16 -6.64 -21.91 -10.89
C LEU A 16 -5.20 -22.20 -11.31
N ALA A 17 -4.67 -23.34 -10.87
CA ALA A 17 -3.37 -23.81 -11.33
C ALA A 17 -3.48 -24.27 -12.80
N GLY A 18 -2.57 -23.80 -13.66
CA GLY A 18 -2.45 -24.27 -15.05
C GLY A 18 -3.34 -23.58 -16.09
N VAL A 19 -4.05 -22.51 -15.73
CA VAL A 19 -4.83 -21.70 -16.69
C VAL A 19 -4.00 -20.52 -17.18
N SER A 20 -3.94 -20.32 -18.50
CA SER A 20 -3.21 -19.18 -19.06
C SER A 20 -3.98 -17.88 -18.82
N LEU A 21 -3.25 -16.77 -18.66
CA LEU A 21 -3.84 -15.43 -18.50
C LEU A 21 -4.75 -15.02 -19.67
N GLY A 22 -4.59 -15.63 -20.85
CA GLY A 22 -5.43 -15.38 -22.02
C GLY A 22 -6.83 -16.01 -21.92
N ASP A 23 -7.01 -17.01 -21.05
CA ASP A 23 -8.28 -17.72 -20.85
C ASP A 23 -9.10 -17.15 -19.68
N CYS A 24 -8.55 -16.15 -18.99
CA CYS A 24 -9.24 -15.41 -17.95
C CYS A 24 -10.32 -14.50 -18.58
N THR A 25 -11.59 -14.83 -18.38
CA THR A 25 -12.73 -14.14 -19.03
C THR A 25 -13.35 -13.01 -18.19
N GLY A 26 -12.68 -12.52 -17.15
CA GLY A 26 -13.21 -11.41 -16.37
C GLY A 26 -12.26 -10.87 -15.30
N TYR A 27 -12.72 -9.78 -14.67
CA TYR A 27 -12.07 -9.16 -13.52
C TYR A 27 -13.04 -9.23 -12.34
N VAL A 28 -12.54 -9.65 -11.18
CA VAL A 28 -13.32 -9.64 -9.94
C VAL A 28 -12.88 -8.44 -9.12
N LEU A 29 -13.84 -7.57 -8.78
CA LEU A 29 -13.67 -6.53 -7.79
C LEU A 29 -13.88 -7.17 -6.42
N LEU A 30 -12.84 -7.14 -5.57
CA LEU A 30 -12.90 -7.65 -4.22
C LEU A 30 -13.15 -6.50 -3.26
N ASP A 31 -14.11 -6.65 -2.35
CA ASP A 31 -14.28 -5.74 -1.23
C ASP A 31 -13.23 -6.04 -0.14
N LYS A 32 -13.00 -5.09 0.77
CA LYS A 32 -12.04 -5.23 1.87
C LYS A 32 -12.33 -6.46 2.73
N SER A 33 -13.59 -6.81 2.94
CA SER A 33 -14.00 -8.02 3.66
C SER A 33 -13.55 -9.31 2.97
N ASP A 34 -13.58 -9.32 1.64
CA ASP A 34 -13.23 -10.49 0.82
C ASP A 34 -11.71 -10.66 0.69
N TRP A 35 -10.96 -9.56 0.81
CA TRP A 35 -9.51 -9.56 0.91
C TRP A 35 -9.01 -10.14 2.25
N VAL A 36 -9.66 -9.78 3.37
CA VAL A 36 -9.27 -10.28 4.71
C VAL A 36 -9.51 -11.79 4.82
N SER A 37 -10.54 -12.31 4.16
CA SER A 37 -10.93 -13.72 4.23
C SER A 37 -10.18 -14.63 3.24
N ASN A 38 -9.63 -14.07 2.14
CA ASN A 38 -8.89 -14.85 1.14
C ASN A 38 -7.36 -14.65 1.26
N GLY A 39 -6.70 -15.59 1.94
CA GLY A 39 -5.23 -15.59 2.11
C GLY A 39 -4.43 -15.57 0.81
N LEU A 40 -5.02 -16.00 -0.31
CA LEU A 40 -4.39 -15.97 -1.63
C LEU A 40 -4.28 -14.54 -2.21
N VAL A 41 -5.24 -13.67 -1.88
CA VAL A 41 -5.22 -12.26 -2.29
C VAL A 41 -4.23 -11.47 -1.43
N GLN A 42 -4.14 -11.82 -0.14
CA GLN A 42 -3.16 -11.25 0.80
C GLN A 42 -1.71 -11.55 0.37
N SER A 43 -1.44 -12.70 -0.25
CA SER A 43 -0.09 -13.02 -0.75
C SER A 43 0.27 -12.33 -2.07
N LEU A 44 -0.73 -11.88 -2.85
CA LEU A 44 -0.54 -11.27 -4.17
C LEU A 44 -0.48 -9.75 -4.12
N ILE A 45 -1.22 -9.13 -3.20
CA ILE A 45 -1.29 -7.68 -3.03
C ILE A 45 -1.29 -7.37 -1.53
N THR A 46 -0.14 -6.96 -1.01
CA THR A 46 -0.02 -6.40 0.34
C THR A 46 -0.59 -4.99 0.33
N ILE A 47 -1.82 -4.83 0.81
CA ILE A 47 -2.35 -3.49 1.12
C ILE A 47 -1.64 -3.05 2.41
N PRO A 48 -0.85 -1.96 2.39
CA PRO A 48 -0.20 -1.48 3.60
C PRO A 48 -1.27 -1.16 4.66
N SER A 49 -0.97 -1.51 5.91
CA SER A 49 -1.89 -1.21 6.99
C SER A 49 -2.09 0.31 7.12
N GLY A 50 -3.21 0.74 7.70
CA GLY A 50 -3.45 2.17 7.92
C GLY A 50 -2.34 2.85 8.73
N GLU A 51 -1.71 2.10 9.64
CA GLU A 51 -0.56 2.55 10.42
C GLU A 51 0.70 2.73 9.56
N ASP A 52 0.97 1.81 8.64
CA ASP A 52 2.10 1.94 7.71
C ASP A 52 1.92 3.16 6.79
N PHE A 53 0.70 3.38 6.31
CA PHE A 53 0.40 4.54 5.48
C PHE A 53 0.55 5.85 6.28
N ALA A 54 0.08 5.87 7.52
CA ALA A 54 0.25 7.02 8.41
C ALA A 54 1.72 7.29 8.73
N ALA A 55 2.53 6.26 8.95
CA ALA A 55 3.97 6.39 9.21
C ALA A 55 4.72 6.93 7.99
N VAL A 56 4.40 6.46 6.79
CA VAL A 56 4.99 6.98 5.54
C VAL A 56 4.57 8.43 5.30
N TRP A 57 3.32 8.78 5.57
CA TRP A 57 2.84 10.16 5.44
C TRP A 57 3.51 11.10 6.46
N ALA A 58 3.60 10.67 7.72
CA ALA A 58 4.23 11.42 8.78
C ALA A 58 5.72 11.65 8.50
N THR A 59 6.45 10.61 8.07
CA THR A 59 7.86 10.75 7.69
C THR A 59 8.06 11.67 6.50
N ALA A 60 7.22 11.57 5.45
CA ALA A 60 7.29 12.45 4.29
C ALA A 60 7.05 13.93 4.63
N PHE A 61 6.22 14.23 5.64
CA PHE A 61 5.95 15.60 6.06
C PHE A 61 6.97 16.14 7.09
N ILE A 62 7.35 15.32 8.07
CA ILE A 62 8.22 15.75 9.19
C ILE A 62 9.65 16.00 8.71
N VAL A 63 10.17 15.20 7.78
CA VAL A 63 11.55 15.33 7.28
C VAL A 63 11.82 16.70 6.64
N PRO A 64 11.05 17.19 5.64
CA PRO A 64 11.31 18.49 5.06
C PRO A 64 11.06 19.65 6.04
N VAL A 65 10.06 19.55 6.92
CA VAL A 65 9.76 20.58 7.93
C VAL A 65 10.90 20.71 8.95
N SER A 66 11.44 19.59 9.43
CA SER A 66 12.56 19.59 10.37
C SER A 66 13.84 20.15 9.76
N ILE A 67 14.15 19.82 8.50
CA ILE A 67 15.27 20.42 7.76
C ILE A 67 15.10 21.93 7.62
N GLY A 68 13.89 22.40 7.25
CA GLY A 68 13.57 23.81 7.13
C GLY A 68 13.72 24.58 8.45
N LEU A 69 13.25 24.00 9.57
CA LEU A 69 13.39 24.59 10.91
C LEU A 69 14.86 24.69 11.34
N ILE A 70 15.68 23.67 11.07
CA ILE A 70 17.12 23.70 11.35
C ILE A 70 17.77 24.82 10.53
N ALA A 71 17.51 24.88 9.22
CA ALA A 71 18.06 25.92 8.35
C ALA A 71 17.65 27.33 8.80
N TRP A 72 16.39 27.53 9.20
CA TRP A 72 15.90 28.80 9.74
C TRP A 72 16.57 29.17 11.07
N THR A 73 16.74 28.21 11.97
CA THR A 73 17.38 28.42 13.26
C THR A 73 18.84 28.84 13.08
N VAL A 74 19.58 28.16 12.20
CA VAL A 74 20.97 28.52 11.85
C VAL A 74 21.02 29.92 11.22
N ALA A 75 20.12 30.22 10.28
CA ALA A 75 20.05 31.55 9.66
C ALA A 75 19.76 32.67 10.68
N LYS A 76 18.91 32.41 11.67
CA LYS A 76 18.65 33.35 12.78
C LYS A 76 19.87 33.55 13.67
N ILE A 77 20.55 32.47 14.05
CA ILE A 77 21.78 32.54 14.85
C ILE A 77 22.85 33.37 14.12
N VAL A 78 23.10 33.08 12.84
CA VAL A 78 24.09 33.82 12.04
C VAL A 78 23.73 35.31 11.91
N ASN A 79 22.44 35.65 11.77
CA ASN A 79 21.99 37.05 11.73
C ASN A 79 22.06 37.77 13.08
N VAL A 80 22.08 37.07 14.22
CA VAL A 80 22.25 37.69 15.55
C VAL A 80 23.71 38.07 15.81
N PHE A 81 24.65 37.34 15.22
CA PHE A 81 26.09 37.59 15.38
C PHE A 81 26.72 38.48 14.29
N ARG A 82 25.91 39.05 13.39
CA ARG A 82 26.32 39.94 12.31
C ARG A 82 25.75 41.33 12.51
#